data_AF-A0A7S4MRI2-F1
#
_entry.id   AF-A0A7S4MRI2-F1
#
_cell.length_a   1.000
_cell.length_b   1.000
_cell.length_c   1.000
_cell.angle_alpha   90.00
_cell.angle_beta   90.00
_cell.angle_gamma   90.00
#
_symmetry.space_group_name_H-M   'P 1'
#
loop_
_entity.id
_entity.type
_entity.pdbx_description
1 polymer ?
#
loop_
_entity_poly.entity_id
_entity_poly.type
_entity_poly.pdbx_seq_one_letter_code
_entity_poly.pdbx_strand_id
1 'polypeptide(L)'
;RLWYTKEFLVCQHLQGSGSSLCIGRETGELQERTDISWNNEAQVSFVAILGILKLVEDQYLVVATKSRKVAVINKLSVYQVTKCKLLPLRHTKIPGRAEQQQLDMVEMILDIPSLYYSLSFDITNTQNRLQSTTERESRFFWNHYIAEPFVNNELEKWVTTVIFGFVGYCEKAEALGETFDYILISRRSRMNVGTRFWRRGSDKFGNAANSVETEQIVVNNGIISSFVQLRGSIPFTWSQYPTGKIVPPISIKNTDVMDDPAFRLHMNDVKKMYGEPLIVNLVKQRGSEKQLGEMYTSRAKEMNLEIISFDFHAQCSRADFSKLKLLEDEVSPFLTRMRYTIGKKEALKQSQSGIIRTNCLDNLDRTNVVQTMFASRMVTSMITNRDETAEKLEDYPHFHFKFKNIWADHADIISKQYSGTGALNTLFTRTGKTNKMSAIADKITSATRYYQNNYCDGYKQDAYDILLGNFRPYEHPDWYHSQTNKFVMMYITTSMVALVALSFYLYPVIPLPVLLLMVLVLTFILLFIMNRLLVIDRPQFS
;
A
#
# COMPACT_ATOMS: atom_id res chain seq x y z
N ARG A 1 -12.41 25.76 6.49
CA ARG A 1 -13.81 25.73 6.99
C ARG A 1 -14.74 25.61 5.79
N LEU A 2 -15.88 24.96 5.96
CA LEU A 2 -16.86 24.71 4.91
C LEU A 2 -18.24 25.24 5.30
N TRP A 3 -18.92 25.87 4.35
CA TRP A 3 -20.30 26.33 4.48
C TRP A 3 -21.15 25.77 3.33
N TYR A 4 -22.39 25.42 3.65
CA TYR A 4 -23.41 25.08 2.67
C TYR A 4 -24.26 26.30 2.39
N THR A 5 -24.30 26.74 1.14
CA THR A 5 -25.28 27.73 0.67
C THR A 5 -26.31 27.04 -0.23
N LYS A 6 -27.32 27.77 -0.71
CA LYS A 6 -28.29 27.21 -1.66
C LYS A 6 -27.62 26.77 -2.98
N GLU A 7 -26.66 27.55 -3.46
CA GLU A 7 -26.05 27.38 -4.80
C GLU A 7 -24.64 26.79 -4.76
N PHE A 8 -23.90 27.06 -3.68
CA PHE A 8 -22.48 26.71 -3.56
C PHE A 8 -22.14 25.96 -2.27
N LEU A 9 -21.18 25.07 -2.38
CA LEU A 9 -20.31 24.64 -1.29
C LEU A 9 -19.13 25.60 -1.23
N VAL A 10 -18.98 26.31 -0.12
CA VAL A 10 -17.94 27.34 0.03
C VAL A 10 -16.87 26.89 1.01
N CYS A 11 -15.62 26.92 0.58
CA CYS A 11 -14.45 26.57 1.36
C CYS A 11 -13.56 27.79 1.54
N GLN A 12 -13.19 28.08 2.79
CA GLN A 12 -12.27 29.18 3.13
C GLN A 12 -11.19 28.72 4.09
N HIS A 13 -9.99 29.29 3.93
CA HIS A 13 -8.89 29.08 4.84
C HIS A 13 -9.17 29.68 6.24
N LEU A 14 -8.66 29.03 7.29
CA LEU A 14 -8.91 29.45 8.69
C LEU A 14 -8.36 30.84 9.03
N GLN A 15 -7.35 31.31 8.30
CA GLN A 15 -6.72 32.61 8.52
C GLN A 15 -7.49 33.80 7.89
N GLY A 16 -8.64 33.55 7.24
CA GLY A 16 -9.67 34.57 7.00
C GLY A 16 -9.38 35.70 6.01
N SER A 17 -8.17 35.81 5.44
CA SER A 17 -7.77 36.97 4.62
C SER A 17 -7.60 36.66 3.13
N GLY A 18 -8.33 35.69 2.59
CA GLY A 18 -8.14 35.22 1.22
C GLY A 18 -9.43 34.91 0.47
N SER A 19 -9.28 34.69 -0.83
CA SER A 19 -10.28 34.14 -1.72
C SER A 19 -10.85 32.82 -1.18
N SER A 20 -12.09 32.53 -1.57
CA SER A 20 -12.83 31.33 -1.17
C SER A 20 -13.10 30.46 -2.38
N LEU A 21 -12.90 29.16 -2.21
CA LEU A 21 -13.27 28.18 -3.22
C LEU A 21 -14.78 27.94 -3.15
N CYS A 22 -15.47 28.19 -4.24
CA CYS A 22 -16.89 27.96 -4.41
C CYS A 22 -17.10 26.82 -5.39
N ILE A 23 -17.87 25.82 -4.97
CA ILE A 23 -18.17 24.63 -5.73
C ILE A 23 -19.68 24.64 -6.01
N GLY A 24 -20.07 24.80 -7.27
CA GLY A 24 -21.47 24.80 -7.67
C GLY A 24 -22.15 23.49 -7.29
N ARG A 25 -23.28 23.55 -6.57
CA ARG A 25 -23.91 22.34 -6.02
C ARG A 25 -24.61 21.48 -7.07
N GLU A 26 -25.12 22.10 -8.12
CA GLU A 26 -25.78 21.39 -9.22
C GLU A 26 -24.81 21.05 -10.35
N THR A 27 -23.91 21.99 -10.66
CA THR A 27 -22.98 21.93 -11.80
C THR A 27 -21.66 21.24 -11.46
N GLY A 28 -21.21 21.30 -10.21
CA GLY A 28 -19.86 20.89 -9.81
C GLY A 28 -18.76 21.86 -10.24
N GLU A 29 -19.12 23.02 -10.80
CA GLU A 29 -18.15 24.00 -11.28
C GLU A 29 -17.34 24.60 -10.14
N LEU A 30 -16.04 24.70 -10.36
CA LEU A 30 -15.08 25.24 -9.40
C LEU A 30 -14.77 26.69 -9.76
N GLN A 31 -14.96 27.58 -8.79
CA GLN A 31 -14.66 29.00 -8.96
C GLN A 31 -14.01 29.54 -7.71
N GLU A 32 -13.06 30.46 -7.88
CA GLU A 32 -12.48 31.21 -6.79
C GLU A 32 -13.14 32.59 -6.71
N ARG A 33 -13.68 32.93 -5.54
CA ARG A 33 -14.47 34.14 -5.33
C ARG A 33 -14.05 34.88 -4.07
N THR A 34 -14.17 36.20 -4.06
CA THR A 34 -13.76 37.08 -2.94
C THR A 34 -14.92 37.84 -2.32
N ASP A 35 -16.09 37.78 -2.94
CA ASP A 35 -17.25 38.66 -2.75
C ASP A 35 -18.44 38.01 -2.03
N ILE A 36 -18.29 36.74 -1.59
CA ILE A 36 -19.40 36.01 -0.99
C ILE A 36 -19.40 36.19 0.53
N SER A 37 -20.57 36.52 1.08
CA SER A 37 -20.86 36.52 2.51
C SER A 37 -21.75 35.34 2.87
N TRP A 38 -21.49 34.71 4.01
CA TRP A 38 -22.25 33.55 4.51
C TRP A 38 -22.44 33.66 6.03
N ASN A 39 -23.48 32.99 6.55
CA ASN A 39 -23.78 32.97 7.98
C ASN A 39 -22.60 32.44 8.83
N ASN A 40 -22.49 32.96 10.06
CA ASN A 40 -21.25 32.95 10.85
C ASN A 40 -20.74 31.57 11.31
N GLU A 41 -21.57 30.52 11.32
CA GLU A 41 -21.14 29.19 11.80
C GLU A 41 -20.80 28.22 10.65
N ALA A 42 -19.54 27.78 10.64
CA ALA A 42 -19.06 26.78 9.69
C ALA A 42 -19.67 25.41 10.00
N GLN A 43 -20.21 24.77 8.95
CA GLN A 43 -20.90 23.49 9.07
C GLN A 43 -19.91 22.33 9.21
N VAL A 44 -18.77 22.40 8.53
CA VAL A 44 -17.73 21.37 8.60
C VAL A 44 -16.35 22.02 8.72
N SER A 45 -15.56 21.52 9.67
CA SER A 45 -14.13 21.81 9.75
C SER A 45 -13.33 20.64 9.20
N PHE A 46 -12.35 20.95 8.36
CA PHE A 46 -11.47 19.99 7.72
C PHE A 46 -10.06 20.57 7.60
N VAL A 47 -9.06 19.71 7.39
CA VAL A 47 -7.65 20.08 7.36
C VAL A 47 -7.04 20.04 5.95
N ALA A 48 -7.61 19.27 5.03
CA ALA A 48 -7.18 19.21 3.64
C ALA A 48 -8.34 18.78 2.72
N ILE A 49 -8.35 19.30 1.48
CA ILE A 49 -9.21 18.80 0.39
C ILE A 49 -8.42 17.76 -0.38
N LEU A 50 -8.99 16.57 -0.57
CA LEU A 50 -8.36 15.49 -1.32
C LEU A 50 -8.80 15.47 -2.78
N GLY A 51 -9.98 15.99 -3.10
CA GLY A 51 -10.48 16.08 -4.47
C GLY A 51 -12.00 16.06 -4.55
N ILE A 52 -12.52 15.92 -5.77
CA ILE A 52 -13.93 15.70 -6.06
C ILE A 52 -14.07 14.36 -6.76
N LEU A 53 -14.95 13.51 -6.22
CA LEU A 53 -15.27 12.21 -6.77
C LEU A 53 -16.70 12.23 -7.32
N LYS A 54 -16.88 11.82 -8.57
CA LYS A 54 -18.19 11.69 -9.20
C LYS A 54 -18.63 10.22 -9.17
N LEU A 55 -19.75 9.96 -8.52
CA LEU A 55 -20.42 8.66 -8.47
C LEU A 55 -21.65 8.65 -9.40
N VAL A 56 -22.49 7.61 -9.33
CA VAL A 56 -23.62 7.44 -10.24
C VAL A 56 -24.63 8.58 -10.14
N GLU A 57 -24.99 8.98 -8.91
CA GLU A 57 -26.07 9.93 -8.65
C GLU A 57 -25.57 11.34 -8.34
N ASP A 58 -24.46 11.47 -7.59
CA ASP A 58 -23.92 12.75 -7.15
C ASP A 58 -22.40 12.86 -7.25
N GLN A 59 -21.90 14.09 -7.06
CA GLN A 59 -20.51 14.39 -6.83
C GLN A 59 -20.27 14.60 -5.32
N TYR A 60 -19.08 14.24 -4.87
CA TYR A 60 -18.68 14.35 -3.47
C TYR A 60 -17.35 15.08 -3.37
N LEU A 61 -17.33 16.10 -2.51
CA LEU A 61 -16.09 16.72 -2.05
C LEU A 61 -15.45 15.80 -1.01
N VAL A 62 -14.29 15.23 -1.34
CA VAL A 62 -13.54 14.35 -0.45
C VAL A 62 -12.60 15.20 0.39
N VAL A 63 -12.80 15.21 1.71
CA VAL A 63 -12.00 16.01 2.64
C VAL A 63 -11.38 15.16 3.75
N ALA A 64 -10.14 15.48 4.11
CA ALA A 64 -9.55 15.01 5.34
C ALA A 64 -10.04 15.88 6.50
N THR A 65 -10.83 15.31 7.40
CA THR A 65 -11.37 16.04 8.57
C THR A 65 -10.39 16.07 9.74
N LYS A 66 -9.58 15.03 9.88
CA LYS A 66 -8.55 14.92 10.92
C LYS A 66 -7.28 14.34 10.34
N SER A 67 -6.15 14.94 10.71
CA SER A 67 -4.81 14.44 10.39
C SER A 67 -3.92 14.52 11.61
N ARG A 68 -2.89 13.68 11.66
CA ARG A 68 -1.88 13.64 12.71
C ARG A 68 -0.50 13.87 12.10
N LYS A 69 0.33 14.73 12.70
CA LYS A 69 1.74 14.85 12.31
C LYS A 69 2.49 13.58 12.68
N VAL A 70 3.17 12.96 11.72
CA VAL A 70 3.85 11.66 11.91
C VAL A 70 5.36 11.70 11.71
N ALA A 71 5.88 12.68 10.98
CA ALA A 71 7.32 12.85 10.79
C ALA A 71 7.67 14.32 10.56
N VAL A 72 8.95 14.63 10.77
CA VAL A 72 9.56 15.91 10.39
C VAL A 72 10.82 15.61 9.59
N ILE A 73 10.92 16.15 8.37
CA ILE A 73 12.11 16.03 7.52
C ILE A 73 12.69 17.43 7.36
N ASN A 74 13.84 17.69 7.98
CA ASN A 74 14.51 18.99 7.93
C ASN A 74 13.54 20.17 8.19
N LYS A 75 12.81 20.11 9.32
CA LYS A 75 11.76 21.06 9.75
C LYS A 75 10.46 21.05 8.95
N LEU A 76 10.35 20.27 7.88
CA LEU A 76 9.12 20.12 7.09
C LEU A 76 8.25 19.00 7.66
N SER A 77 6.98 19.28 7.93
CA SER A 77 6.08 18.33 8.61
C SER A 77 5.37 17.41 7.61
N VAL A 78 5.29 16.12 7.94
CA VAL A 78 4.49 15.12 7.23
C VAL A 78 3.30 14.72 8.09
N TYR A 79 2.13 14.62 7.47
CA TYR A 79 0.86 14.32 8.13
C TYR A 79 0.25 13.04 7.58
N GLN A 80 -0.32 12.24 8.47
CA GLN A 80 -1.15 11.09 8.15
C GLN A 80 -2.62 11.51 8.25
N VAL A 81 -3.41 11.20 7.23
CA VAL A 81 -4.86 11.36 7.27
C VAL A 81 -5.44 10.29 8.19
N THR A 82 -6.25 10.70 9.18
CA THR A 82 -6.84 9.78 10.17
C THR A 82 -8.35 9.63 10.01
N LYS A 83 -9.01 10.59 9.37
CA LYS A 83 -10.44 10.52 9.07
C LYS A 83 -10.78 11.32 7.83
N CYS A 84 -11.39 10.65 6.86
CA CYS A 84 -11.97 11.29 5.67
C CYS A 84 -13.48 11.48 5.85
N LYS A 85 -14.06 12.37 5.04
CA LYS A 85 -15.50 12.44 4.79
C LYS A 85 -15.74 12.71 3.31
N LEU A 86 -16.77 12.09 2.76
CA LEU A 86 -17.34 12.41 1.46
C LEU A 86 -18.54 13.33 1.70
N LEU A 87 -18.43 14.57 1.24
CA LEU A 87 -19.47 15.58 1.41
C LEU A 87 -20.25 15.71 0.10
N PRO A 88 -21.54 15.34 0.05
CA PRO A 88 -22.34 15.46 -1.17
C PRO A 88 -22.46 16.92 -1.59
N LEU A 89 -22.34 17.17 -2.89
CA LEU A 89 -22.52 18.50 -3.45
C LEU A 89 -24.01 18.89 -3.39
N ARG A 90 -24.91 17.98 -3.75
CA ARG A 90 -26.36 18.25 -3.73
C ARG A 90 -26.92 18.09 -2.32
N HIS A 91 -27.69 19.09 -1.87
CA HIS A 91 -28.35 19.01 -0.56
C HIS A 91 -29.48 18.01 -0.72
N THR A 92 -29.46 16.93 0.06
CA THR A 92 -30.60 16.03 0.25
C THR A 92 -31.06 15.24 -0.98
N LYS A 93 -30.36 14.13 -1.25
CA LYS A 93 -30.99 12.85 -1.56
C LYS A 93 -30.45 11.82 -0.57
N ILE A 94 -31.31 10.95 -0.05
CA ILE A 94 -30.82 9.69 0.52
C ILE A 94 -30.25 8.94 -0.69
N PRO A 95 -28.95 8.57 -0.67
CA PRO A 95 -28.34 7.90 -1.81
C PRO A 95 -29.13 6.64 -2.13
N GLY A 96 -29.35 6.38 -3.42
CA GLY A 96 -29.89 5.11 -3.86
C GLY A 96 -28.97 3.95 -3.46
N ARG A 97 -29.45 2.72 -3.64
CA ARG A 97 -28.71 1.53 -3.21
C ARG A 97 -27.33 1.40 -3.88
N ALA A 98 -27.25 1.70 -5.18
CA ALA A 98 -26.00 1.63 -5.94
C ALA A 98 -25.00 2.71 -5.48
N GLU A 99 -25.49 3.94 -5.30
CA GLU A 99 -24.71 5.07 -4.79
C GLU A 99 -24.16 4.78 -3.38
N GLN A 100 -25.00 4.30 -2.46
CA GLN A 100 -24.59 3.95 -1.11
C GLN A 100 -23.51 2.86 -1.12
N GLN A 101 -23.63 1.86 -2.00
CA GLN A 101 -22.62 0.83 -2.13
C GLN A 101 -21.27 1.38 -2.63
N GLN A 102 -21.28 2.35 -3.55
CA GLN A 102 -20.06 3.01 -4.02
C GLN A 102 -19.43 3.88 -2.94
N LEU A 103 -20.25 4.57 -2.13
CA LEU A 103 -19.77 5.27 -0.94
C LEU A 103 -19.07 4.32 0.03
N ASP A 104 -19.71 3.18 0.36
CA ASP A 104 -19.12 2.16 1.24
C ASP A 104 -17.79 1.61 0.68
N MET A 105 -17.70 1.41 -0.65
CA MET A 105 -16.47 1.00 -1.33
C MET A 105 -15.35 2.03 -1.15
N VAL A 106 -15.63 3.30 -1.41
CA VAL A 106 -14.64 4.37 -1.33
C VAL A 106 -14.19 4.59 0.11
N GLU A 107 -15.14 4.62 1.06
CA GLU A 107 -14.84 4.73 2.50
C GLU A 107 -13.95 3.60 2.98
N MET A 108 -14.18 2.35 2.53
CA MET A 108 -13.32 1.21 2.86
C MET A 108 -11.85 1.44 2.51
N ILE A 109 -11.56 2.08 1.37
CA ILE A 109 -10.17 2.37 0.96
C ILE A 109 -9.61 3.58 1.70
N LEU A 110 -10.41 4.63 1.91
CA LEU A 110 -10.00 5.84 2.63
C LEU A 110 -9.75 5.59 4.13
N ASP A 111 -10.40 4.60 4.72
CA ASP A 111 -10.20 4.18 6.12
C ASP A 111 -8.91 3.38 6.34
N ILE A 112 -8.26 2.93 5.27
CA ILE A 112 -6.93 2.33 5.38
C ILE A 112 -5.95 3.43 5.82
N PRO A 113 -5.20 3.28 6.93
CA PRO A 113 -4.34 4.33 7.50
C PRO A 113 -3.03 4.47 6.70
N SER A 114 -3.18 4.81 5.42
CA SER A 114 -2.15 4.77 4.38
C SER A 114 -2.05 6.05 3.59
N LEU A 115 -2.91 7.04 3.83
CA LEU A 115 -2.87 8.34 3.18
C LEU A 115 -1.96 9.30 3.95
N TYR A 116 -0.93 9.82 3.28
CA TYR A 116 0.01 10.79 3.86
C TYR A 116 0.21 11.98 2.93
N TYR A 117 0.45 13.15 3.50
CA TYR A 117 0.69 14.37 2.75
C TYR A 117 1.65 15.31 3.49
N SER A 118 2.16 16.29 2.75
CA SER A 118 2.87 17.44 3.29
C SER A 118 2.30 18.70 2.65
N LEU A 119 2.19 19.77 3.44
CA LEU A 119 1.80 21.09 2.93
C LEU A 119 3.01 21.91 2.49
N SER A 120 4.22 21.44 2.78
CA SER A 120 5.45 22.24 2.65
C SER A 120 6.40 21.75 1.56
N PHE A 121 6.21 20.52 1.07
CA PHE A 121 6.99 19.94 -0.01
C PHE A 121 6.23 18.81 -0.70
N ASP A 122 6.68 18.43 -1.88
CA ASP A 122 6.12 17.30 -2.60
C ASP A 122 6.60 15.96 -2.01
N ILE A 123 5.65 15.21 -1.44
CA ILE A 123 5.90 13.91 -0.82
C ILE A 123 5.92 12.75 -1.84
N THR A 124 5.50 12.99 -3.09
CA THR A 124 5.46 11.96 -4.15
C THR A 124 6.84 11.63 -4.70
N ASN A 125 7.79 12.56 -4.59
CA ASN A 125 9.18 12.40 -5.02
C ASN A 125 10.12 11.96 -3.88
N THR A 126 11.22 11.31 -4.27
CA THR A 126 12.35 11.01 -3.37
C THR A 126 13.21 12.25 -3.16
N GLN A 127 14.04 12.25 -2.12
CA GLN A 127 15.04 13.30 -1.91
C GLN A 127 15.98 13.47 -3.11
N ASN A 128 16.24 12.39 -3.86
CA ASN A 128 17.04 12.45 -5.09
C ASN A 128 16.31 13.21 -6.21
N ARG A 129 15.03 12.93 -6.44
CA ARG A 129 14.25 13.55 -7.53
C ARG A 129 13.84 14.98 -7.25
N LEU A 130 13.60 15.34 -5.98
CA LEU A 130 13.28 16.71 -5.57
C LEU A 130 14.39 17.73 -5.93
N GLN A 131 15.56 17.26 -6.32
CA GLN A 131 16.69 18.09 -6.75
C GLN A 131 16.69 18.34 -8.26
N SER A 132 16.10 17.44 -9.05
CA SER A 132 16.08 17.53 -10.51
C SER A 132 14.76 18.04 -11.08
N THR A 133 13.66 17.93 -10.33
CA THR A 133 12.34 18.34 -10.79
C THR A 133 11.48 18.93 -9.67
N THR A 134 10.64 19.89 -10.04
CA THR A 134 9.56 20.42 -9.21
C THR A 134 8.21 19.76 -9.53
N GLU A 135 8.16 18.92 -10.56
CA GLU A 135 6.95 18.21 -10.98
C GLU A 135 6.65 17.03 -10.04
N ARG A 136 5.36 16.86 -9.73
CA ARG A 136 4.86 15.75 -8.90
C ARG A 136 5.05 14.43 -9.65
N GLU A 137 5.51 13.40 -8.95
CA GLU A 137 5.62 12.07 -9.53
C GLU A 137 4.23 11.43 -9.68
N SER A 138 3.75 11.39 -10.92
CA SER A 138 2.39 10.93 -11.28
C SER A 138 2.07 9.54 -10.72
N ARG A 139 3.05 8.63 -10.65
CA ARG A 139 2.80 7.27 -10.15
C ARG A 139 2.50 7.24 -8.66
N PHE A 140 3.00 8.18 -7.88
CA PHE A 140 2.81 8.23 -6.43
C PHE A 140 1.83 9.32 -6.00
N PHE A 141 1.36 10.19 -6.91
CA PHE A 141 0.23 11.09 -6.69
C PHE A 141 -1.08 10.28 -6.65
N TRP A 142 -1.41 9.73 -5.49
CA TRP A 142 -2.45 8.72 -5.36
C TRP A 142 -3.86 9.26 -5.66
N ASN A 143 -4.17 10.47 -5.19
CA ASN A 143 -5.45 11.13 -5.43
C ASN A 143 -5.49 11.92 -6.75
N HIS A 144 -4.63 11.59 -7.72
CA HIS A 144 -4.55 12.30 -9.00
C HIS A 144 -5.92 12.46 -9.67
N TYR A 145 -6.65 11.36 -9.86
CA TYR A 145 -7.95 11.37 -10.55
C TYR A 145 -8.95 12.34 -9.91
N ILE A 146 -9.15 12.26 -8.59
CA ILE A 146 -10.08 13.15 -7.90
C ILE A 146 -9.56 14.59 -7.77
N ALA A 147 -8.25 14.81 -7.97
CA ALA A 147 -7.66 16.14 -8.00
C ALA A 147 -7.72 16.80 -9.39
N GLU A 148 -7.93 16.04 -10.47
CA GLU A 148 -7.99 16.55 -11.86
C GLU A 148 -8.92 17.75 -12.04
N PRO A 149 -10.15 17.78 -11.47
CA PRO A 149 -11.02 18.95 -11.60
C PRO A 149 -10.37 20.24 -11.11
N PHE A 150 -9.56 20.19 -10.04
CA PHE A 150 -8.86 21.36 -9.51
C PHE A 150 -7.70 21.77 -10.40
N VAL A 151 -6.92 20.80 -10.88
CA VAL A 151 -5.77 21.05 -11.76
C VAL A 151 -6.23 21.67 -13.08
N ASN A 152 -7.27 21.11 -13.70
CA ASN A 152 -7.81 21.59 -14.98
C ASN A 152 -8.43 22.99 -14.90
N ASN A 153 -8.84 23.44 -13.71
CA ASN A 153 -9.38 24.78 -13.46
C ASN A 153 -8.35 25.74 -12.85
N GLU A 154 -7.05 25.39 -12.83
CA GLU A 154 -5.97 26.21 -12.23
C GLU A 154 -6.16 26.50 -10.73
N LEU A 155 -6.87 25.62 -10.02
CA LEU A 155 -7.19 25.72 -8.59
C LEU A 155 -6.40 24.73 -7.74
N GLU A 156 -5.23 24.31 -8.22
CA GLU A 156 -4.42 23.27 -7.58
C GLU A 156 -3.94 23.63 -6.16
N LYS A 157 -3.85 24.91 -5.82
CA LYS A 157 -3.54 25.38 -4.45
C LYS A 157 -4.57 24.92 -3.40
N TRP A 158 -5.79 24.61 -3.83
CA TRP A 158 -6.87 24.17 -2.95
C TRP A 158 -6.86 22.66 -2.69
N VAL A 159 -6.26 21.86 -3.57
CA VAL A 159 -6.22 20.39 -3.44
C VAL A 159 -4.87 19.93 -2.89
N THR A 160 -4.90 19.00 -1.95
CA THR A 160 -3.70 18.45 -1.33
C THR A 160 -3.28 17.16 -2.02
N THR A 161 -2.06 17.11 -2.52
CA THR A 161 -1.44 15.89 -3.05
C THR A 161 -1.18 14.90 -1.91
N VAL A 162 -1.61 13.65 -2.08
CA VAL A 162 -1.37 12.58 -1.11
C VAL A 162 -0.69 11.38 -1.75
N ILE A 163 0.13 10.69 -0.96
CA ILE A 163 0.66 9.36 -1.28
C ILE A 163 -0.15 8.29 -0.56
N PHE A 164 -0.13 7.07 -1.09
CA PHE A 164 -0.66 5.89 -0.42
C PHE A 164 0.48 4.94 -0.06
N GLY A 165 0.66 4.62 1.22
CA GLY A 165 1.85 3.89 1.64
C GLY A 165 2.07 3.91 3.15
N PHE A 166 3.27 4.29 3.59
CA PHE A 166 3.65 4.28 5.00
C PHE A 166 4.66 5.40 5.30
N VAL A 167 4.58 5.99 6.50
CA VAL A 167 5.61 6.90 7.02
C VAL A 167 5.91 6.51 8.47
N GLY A 168 7.17 6.15 8.72
CA GLY A 168 7.71 5.87 10.05
C GLY A 168 8.76 6.91 10.45
N TYR A 169 8.85 7.23 11.74
CA TYR A 169 9.74 8.26 12.26
C TYR A 169 10.36 7.83 13.59
N CYS A 170 11.67 8.03 13.73
CA CYS A 170 12.40 7.99 14.98
C CYS A 170 13.14 9.31 15.14
N GLU A 171 12.62 10.16 16.01
CA GLU A 171 13.25 11.43 16.39
C GLU A 171 14.48 11.19 17.27
N LYS A 172 15.56 11.93 17.01
CA LYS A 172 16.79 11.97 17.83
C LYS A 172 17.28 10.57 18.21
N ALA A 173 17.38 9.70 17.22
CA ALA A 173 18.06 8.43 17.37
C ALA A 173 19.56 8.65 17.65
N GLU A 174 20.15 7.77 18.44
CA GLU A 174 21.57 7.79 18.78
C GLU A 174 22.20 6.46 18.38
N ALA A 175 23.22 6.52 17.51
CA ALA A 175 24.04 5.39 17.10
C ALA A 175 25.35 5.90 16.50
N LEU A 176 26.41 5.11 16.55
CA LEU A 176 27.71 5.42 15.92
C LEU A 176 28.30 6.78 16.38
N GLY A 177 27.99 7.20 17.62
CA GLY A 177 28.42 8.49 18.17
C GLY A 177 27.68 9.72 17.63
N GLU A 178 26.66 9.52 16.80
CA GLU A 178 25.89 10.58 16.13
C GLU A 178 24.45 10.62 16.65
N THR A 179 23.85 11.81 16.68
CA THR A 179 22.42 12.02 16.92
C THR A 179 21.73 12.46 15.64
N PHE A 180 20.70 11.74 15.22
CA PHE A 180 20.05 11.96 13.93
C PHE A 180 18.56 11.63 13.97
N ASP A 181 17.82 12.11 12.99
CA ASP A 181 16.44 11.71 12.74
C ASP A 181 16.40 10.60 11.68
N TYR A 182 15.69 9.51 11.96
CA TYR A 182 15.45 8.43 10.99
C TYR A 182 13.99 8.45 10.51
N ILE A 183 13.80 8.46 9.19
CA ILE A 183 12.49 8.44 8.56
C ILE A 183 12.44 7.28 7.56
N LEU A 184 11.33 6.56 7.51
CA LEU A 184 11.04 5.58 6.46
C LEU A 184 9.78 6.02 5.74
N ILE A 185 9.86 6.28 4.43
CA ILE A 185 8.70 6.60 3.59
C ILE A 185 8.53 5.51 2.54
N SER A 186 7.32 4.99 2.43
CA SER A 186 6.95 4.06 1.35
C SER A 186 5.80 4.65 0.55
N ARG A 187 5.90 4.56 -0.77
CA ARG A 187 4.93 5.07 -1.73
C ARG A 187 4.50 3.94 -2.66
N ARG A 188 3.23 3.55 -2.60
CA ARG A 188 2.63 2.58 -3.52
C ARG A 188 2.22 3.31 -4.79
N SER A 189 2.66 2.78 -5.93
CA SER A 189 2.27 3.29 -7.24
C SER A 189 0.77 3.12 -7.46
N ARG A 190 0.09 4.15 -7.98
CA ARG A 190 -1.31 4.09 -8.42
C ARG A 190 -1.53 3.27 -9.69
N MET A 191 -0.45 3.01 -10.44
CA MET A 191 -0.53 2.28 -11.70
C MET A 191 -0.68 0.78 -11.42
N ASN A 192 -1.60 0.13 -12.13
CA ASN A 192 -1.86 -1.31 -12.04
C ASN A 192 -2.02 -1.82 -10.59
N VAL A 193 -2.75 -1.06 -9.78
CA VAL A 193 -3.05 -1.37 -8.37
C VAL A 193 -4.09 -2.47 -8.28
N GLY A 194 -3.93 -3.32 -7.28
CA GLY A 194 -5.04 -4.17 -6.90
C GLY A 194 -4.80 -5.12 -5.76
N THR A 195 -5.80 -5.96 -5.53
CA THR A 195 -5.79 -7.02 -4.52
C THR A 195 -4.97 -8.22 -4.99
N ARG A 196 -4.65 -9.12 -4.05
CA ARG A 196 -3.54 -10.07 -4.19
C ARG A 196 -3.56 -10.90 -5.47
N PHE A 197 -4.66 -11.59 -5.73
CA PHE A 197 -4.78 -12.51 -6.86
C PHE A 197 -5.46 -11.88 -8.07
N TRP A 198 -6.19 -10.80 -7.88
CA TRP A 198 -6.84 -10.06 -8.97
C TRP A 198 -5.88 -9.14 -9.72
N ARG A 199 -4.77 -8.71 -9.09
CA ARG A 199 -3.76 -7.90 -9.75
C ARG A 199 -2.34 -8.41 -9.49
N ARG A 200 -1.80 -9.10 -10.50
CA ARG A 200 -0.44 -9.63 -10.60
C ARG A 200 0.12 -9.36 -12.00
N GLY A 201 1.42 -9.52 -12.16
CA GLY A 201 2.10 -9.23 -13.42
C GLY A 201 2.29 -7.74 -13.67
N SER A 202 2.32 -7.37 -14.94
CA SER A 202 2.29 -6.01 -15.45
C SER A 202 1.11 -5.81 -16.38
N ASP A 203 0.70 -4.55 -16.54
CA ASP A 203 -0.18 -4.18 -17.63
C ASP A 203 0.59 -4.12 -18.96
N LYS A 204 -0.13 -3.84 -20.05
CA LYS A 204 0.42 -3.69 -21.40
C LYS A 204 1.40 -2.51 -21.55
N PHE A 205 1.43 -1.60 -20.58
CA PHE A 205 2.29 -0.42 -20.59
C PHE A 205 3.57 -0.62 -19.77
N GLY A 206 3.77 -1.79 -19.17
CA GLY A 206 4.93 -2.08 -18.32
C GLY A 206 4.78 -1.62 -16.87
N ASN A 207 3.58 -1.26 -16.42
CA ASN A 207 3.35 -0.95 -15.01
C ASN A 207 3.21 -2.26 -14.23
N ALA A 208 4.24 -2.61 -13.47
CA ALA A 208 4.21 -3.77 -12.59
C ALA A 208 3.23 -3.57 -11.45
N ALA A 209 2.37 -4.56 -11.23
CA ALA A 209 1.33 -4.51 -10.22
C ALA A 209 1.93 -4.33 -8.83
N ASN A 210 1.26 -3.51 -8.01
CA ASN A 210 1.57 -3.30 -6.60
C ASN A 210 3.04 -2.90 -6.34
N SER A 211 3.57 -2.08 -7.24
CA SER A 211 4.91 -1.51 -7.09
C SER A 211 4.94 -0.53 -5.92
N VAL A 212 5.97 -0.63 -5.07
CA VAL A 212 6.19 0.26 -3.92
C VAL A 212 7.63 0.72 -3.92
N GLU A 213 7.82 2.04 -3.91
CA GLU A 213 9.10 2.67 -3.64
C GLU A 213 9.24 2.88 -2.13
N THR A 214 10.34 2.42 -1.55
CA THR A 214 10.64 2.56 -0.13
C THR A 214 11.94 3.35 0.03
N GLU A 215 11.86 4.50 0.68
CA GLU A 215 12.96 5.42 0.91
C GLU A 215 13.23 5.51 2.42
N GLN A 216 14.46 5.19 2.84
CA GLN A 216 14.93 5.53 4.17
C GLN A 216 15.72 6.84 4.12
N ILE A 217 15.49 7.71 5.10
CA ILE A 217 16.09 9.04 5.19
C ILE A 217 16.74 9.17 6.57
N VAL A 218 17.97 9.66 6.59
CA VAL A 218 18.69 10.06 7.80
C VAL A 218 18.93 11.56 7.71
N VAL A 219 18.53 12.31 8.74
CA VAL A 219 18.81 13.74 8.84
C VAL A 219 19.75 13.96 10.02
N ASN A 220 20.98 14.40 9.73
CA ASN A 220 22.01 14.68 10.72
C ASN A 220 22.56 16.11 10.49
N ASN A 221 22.39 17.01 11.46
CA ASN A 221 22.92 18.38 11.41
C ASN A 221 22.61 19.14 10.09
N GLY A 222 21.42 18.94 9.54
CA GLY A 222 20.96 19.56 8.28
C GLY A 222 21.45 18.88 7.00
N ILE A 223 22.26 17.83 7.11
CA ILE A 223 22.61 16.93 6.01
C ILE A 223 21.52 15.86 5.91
N ILE A 224 21.03 15.63 4.70
CA ILE A 224 20.01 14.63 4.39
C ILE A 224 20.68 13.52 3.58
N SER A 225 20.61 12.31 4.08
CA SER A 225 20.98 11.08 3.39
C SER A 225 19.71 10.30 3.04
N SER A 226 19.58 9.81 1.81
CA SER A 226 18.42 9.05 1.33
C SER A 226 18.86 7.81 0.56
N PHE A 227 18.28 6.67 0.91
CA PHE A 227 18.47 5.40 0.21
C PHE A 227 17.12 4.82 -0.20
N VAL A 228 16.96 4.57 -1.50
CA VAL A 228 15.71 4.14 -2.12
C VAL A 228 15.82 2.69 -2.57
N GLN A 229 14.75 1.93 -2.37
CA GLN A 229 14.56 0.56 -2.84
C GLN A 229 13.22 0.42 -3.55
N LEU A 230 13.14 -0.48 -4.53
CA LEU A 230 11.91 -0.76 -5.26
C LEU A 230 11.45 -2.20 -4.98
N ARG A 231 10.14 -2.40 -4.84
CA ARG A 231 9.51 -3.72 -4.92
C ARG A 231 8.31 -3.69 -5.83
N GLY A 232 7.93 -4.85 -6.35
CA GLY A 232 6.73 -5.00 -7.17
C GLY A 232 6.65 -6.39 -7.79
N SER A 233 5.52 -6.69 -8.43
CA SER A 233 5.32 -7.95 -9.16
C SER A 233 6.37 -8.16 -10.27
N ILE A 234 6.55 -9.41 -10.70
CA ILE A 234 7.34 -9.73 -11.90
C ILE A 234 6.66 -9.08 -13.11
N PRO A 235 7.38 -8.25 -13.90
CA PRO A 235 6.79 -7.40 -14.94
C PRO A 235 6.60 -8.16 -16.26
N PHE A 236 5.80 -9.23 -16.21
CA PHE A 236 5.25 -9.89 -17.39
C PHE A 236 3.73 -9.85 -17.34
N THR A 237 3.09 -10.04 -18.48
CA THR A 237 1.64 -10.20 -18.58
C THR A 237 1.20 -11.61 -18.15
N TRP A 238 1.08 -11.82 -16.83
CA TRP A 238 0.61 -13.08 -16.23
C TRP A 238 -0.44 -12.82 -15.15
N SER A 239 -1.23 -13.85 -14.84
CA SER A 239 -2.32 -13.78 -13.87
C SER A 239 -2.37 -15.03 -12.99
N GLN A 240 -3.05 -14.94 -11.85
CA GLN A 240 -3.24 -16.06 -10.94
C GLN A 240 -4.56 -15.88 -10.19
N TYR A 241 -5.66 -15.85 -10.95
CA TYR A 241 -6.98 -15.55 -10.42
C TYR A 241 -7.46 -16.59 -9.39
N PRO A 242 -8.24 -16.18 -8.38
CA PRO A 242 -8.81 -17.10 -7.40
C PRO A 242 -9.66 -18.20 -8.05
N THR A 243 -9.48 -19.44 -7.59
CA THR A 243 -10.25 -20.61 -8.04
C THR A 243 -10.86 -21.40 -6.88
N GLY A 244 -10.80 -20.87 -5.65
CA GLY A 244 -11.12 -21.60 -4.42
C GLY A 244 -9.99 -22.50 -3.91
N LYS A 245 -8.96 -22.76 -4.74
CA LYS A 245 -7.74 -23.45 -4.30
C LYS A 245 -6.90 -22.55 -3.39
N ILE A 246 -6.17 -23.17 -2.44
CA ILE A 246 -5.24 -22.44 -1.53
C ILE A 246 -4.17 -21.69 -2.32
N VAL A 247 -3.65 -22.32 -3.38
CA VAL A 247 -2.72 -21.71 -4.33
C VAL A 247 -3.33 -21.85 -5.72
N PRO A 248 -3.89 -20.78 -6.31
CA PRO A 248 -4.42 -20.83 -7.66
C PRO A 248 -3.31 -21.05 -8.70
N PRO A 249 -3.63 -21.61 -9.88
CA PRO A 249 -2.64 -21.84 -10.92
C PRO A 249 -2.18 -20.51 -11.55
N ILE A 250 -0.90 -20.43 -11.89
CA ILE A 250 -0.34 -19.30 -12.65
C ILE A 250 -0.75 -19.48 -14.12
N SER A 251 -1.35 -18.46 -14.70
CA SER A 251 -1.67 -18.39 -16.11
C SER A 251 -0.78 -17.35 -16.78
N ILE A 252 0.06 -17.84 -17.68
CA ILE A 252 0.92 -17.04 -18.54
C ILE A 252 0.23 -17.02 -19.91
N LYS A 253 -0.02 -15.84 -20.49
CA LYS A 253 -0.63 -15.78 -21.83
C LYS A 253 0.38 -16.35 -22.82
N ASN A 254 -0.01 -17.44 -23.51
CA ASN A 254 0.84 -18.24 -24.41
C ASN A 254 1.17 -17.55 -25.76
N THR A 255 0.84 -16.27 -25.96
CA THR A 255 1.42 -15.50 -27.06
C THR A 255 2.82 -15.12 -26.62
N ASP A 256 3.83 -15.64 -27.32
CA ASP A 256 5.26 -15.58 -27.00
C ASP A 256 5.60 -14.54 -25.94
N VAL A 257 5.77 -14.99 -24.70
CA VAL A 257 6.31 -14.12 -23.63
C VAL A 257 7.71 -13.62 -24.00
N MET A 258 8.33 -14.20 -25.04
CA MET A 258 9.54 -13.73 -25.73
C MET A 258 9.35 -12.43 -26.55
N ASP A 259 8.11 -12.05 -26.85
CA ASP A 259 7.75 -10.78 -27.47
C ASP A 259 7.10 -9.77 -26.51
N ASP A 260 6.71 -10.18 -25.29
CA ASP A 260 6.04 -9.32 -24.30
C ASP A 260 6.82 -8.00 -24.08
N PRO A 261 6.30 -6.86 -24.59
CA PRO A 261 6.98 -5.58 -24.47
C PRO A 261 6.93 -5.03 -23.03
N ALA A 262 6.03 -5.53 -22.18
CA ALA A 262 5.83 -5.00 -20.84
C ALA A 262 7.11 -5.09 -19.99
N PHE A 263 7.89 -6.16 -20.14
CA PHE A 263 9.16 -6.32 -19.45
C PHE A 263 10.16 -5.23 -19.83
N ARG A 264 10.35 -5.02 -21.14
CA ARG A 264 11.29 -4.01 -21.66
C ARG A 264 10.85 -2.60 -21.27
N LEU A 265 9.56 -2.29 -21.44
CA LEU A 265 8.98 -1.01 -21.04
C LEU A 265 9.20 -0.74 -19.55
N HIS A 266 8.92 -1.74 -18.70
CA HIS A 266 9.12 -1.63 -17.26
C HIS A 266 10.58 -1.35 -16.89
N MET A 267 11.51 -2.15 -17.41
CA MET A 267 12.93 -2.00 -17.05
C MET A 267 13.54 -0.72 -17.61
N ASN A 268 13.09 -0.27 -18.77
CA ASN A 268 13.49 1.04 -19.32
C ASN A 268 12.98 2.20 -18.46
N ASP A 269 11.73 2.12 -17.96
CA ASP A 269 11.20 3.11 -17.02
C ASP A 269 12.02 3.12 -15.72
N VAL A 270 12.28 1.95 -15.13
CA VAL A 270 13.12 1.81 -13.92
C VAL A 270 14.51 2.41 -14.15
N LYS A 271 15.17 2.10 -15.28
CA LYS A 271 16.47 2.66 -15.65
C LYS A 271 16.46 4.18 -15.75
N LYS A 272 15.45 4.72 -16.44
CA LYS A 272 15.32 6.17 -16.67
C LYS A 272 15.24 6.96 -15.35
N MET A 273 14.66 6.37 -14.33
CA MET A 273 14.28 7.07 -13.11
C MET A 273 15.21 6.84 -11.93
N TYR A 274 15.80 5.65 -11.85
CA TYR A 274 16.65 5.27 -10.72
C TYR A 274 18.08 4.91 -11.13
N GLY A 275 18.38 4.87 -12.43
CA GLY A 275 19.66 4.36 -12.94
C GLY A 275 19.69 2.83 -12.97
N GLU A 276 20.87 2.24 -12.81
CA GLU A 276 21.07 0.81 -13.06
C GLU A 276 20.33 -0.09 -12.04
N PRO A 277 19.47 -1.03 -12.49
CA PRO A 277 18.75 -1.91 -11.58
C PRO A 277 19.51 -3.23 -11.30
N LEU A 278 19.53 -3.62 -10.02
CA LEU A 278 19.82 -4.98 -9.59
C LEU A 278 18.50 -5.67 -9.21
N ILE A 279 18.20 -6.78 -9.87
CA ILE A 279 17.00 -7.57 -9.60
C ILE A 279 17.32 -8.61 -8.54
N VAL A 280 16.54 -8.63 -7.45
CA VAL A 280 16.60 -9.65 -6.40
C VAL A 280 15.31 -10.47 -6.42
N ASN A 281 15.40 -11.66 -6.98
CA ASN A 281 14.29 -12.54 -7.26
C ASN A 281 14.13 -13.61 -6.18
N LEU A 282 13.07 -13.49 -5.35
CA LEU A 282 12.82 -14.35 -4.19
C LEU A 282 11.84 -15.51 -4.46
N VAL A 283 11.66 -15.86 -5.73
CA VAL A 283 10.70 -16.87 -6.18
C VAL A 283 11.18 -18.28 -5.85
N LYS A 284 10.23 -19.19 -5.57
CA LYS A 284 10.57 -20.60 -5.32
C LYS A 284 11.16 -21.24 -6.57
N GLN A 285 12.21 -22.03 -6.39
CA GLN A 285 12.88 -22.76 -7.48
C GLN A 285 12.22 -24.12 -7.77
N ARG A 286 11.00 -24.33 -7.25
CA ARG A 286 10.20 -25.56 -7.41
C ARG A 286 8.73 -25.21 -7.63
N GLY A 287 8.00 -26.12 -8.28
CA GLY A 287 6.57 -25.99 -8.52
C GLY A 287 6.24 -24.94 -9.58
N SER A 288 5.01 -24.40 -9.53
CA SER A 288 4.49 -23.49 -10.54
C SER A 288 5.25 -22.16 -10.63
N GLU A 289 5.93 -21.71 -9.56
CA GLU A 289 6.67 -20.45 -9.60
C GLU A 289 7.98 -20.54 -10.39
N LYS A 290 8.54 -21.76 -10.54
CA LYS A 290 9.84 -22.00 -11.17
C LYS A 290 9.89 -21.48 -12.61
N GLN A 291 8.88 -21.84 -13.41
CA GLN A 291 8.80 -21.44 -14.81
C GLN A 291 8.87 -19.90 -14.97
N LEU A 292 8.11 -19.17 -14.15
CA LEU A 292 8.10 -17.71 -14.19
C LEU A 292 9.44 -17.10 -13.73
N GLY A 293 10.09 -17.71 -12.74
CA GLY A 293 11.41 -17.28 -12.25
C GLY A 293 12.53 -17.51 -13.27
N GLU A 294 12.51 -18.66 -13.97
CA GLU A 294 13.45 -18.98 -15.05
C GLU A 294 13.27 -18.00 -16.23
N MET A 295 12.03 -17.74 -16.62
CA MET A 295 11.72 -16.74 -17.66
C MET A 295 12.23 -15.35 -17.28
N TYR A 296 12.02 -14.93 -16.03
CA TYR A 296 12.53 -13.63 -15.59
C TYR A 296 14.06 -13.56 -15.68
N THR A 297 14.74 -14.64 -15.28
CA THR A 297 16.20 -14.72 -15.35
C THR A 297 16.73 -14.66 -16.78
N SER A 298 16.11 -15.38 -17.71
CA SER A 298 16.51 -15.34 -19.13
C SER A 298 16.35 -13.94 -19.72
N ARG A 299 15.22 -13.28 -19.47
CA ARG A 299 14.93 -11.94 -20.01
C ARG A 299 15.79 -10.84 -19.41
N ALA A 300 16.10 -10.93 -18.13
CA ALA A 300 17.04 -10.01 -17.50
C ALA A 300 18.42 -10.10 -18.15
N LYS A 301 18.90 -11.32 -18.42
CA LYS A 301 20.18 -11.56 -19.11
C LYS A 301 20.19 -11.04 -20.54
N GLU A 302 19.10 -11.22 -21.30
CA GLU A 302 18.96 -10.66 -22.66
C GLU A 302 19.13 -9.13 -22.69
N MET A 303 18.71 -8.43 -21.63
CA MET A 303 18.84 -6.98 -21.48
C MET A 303 20.12 -6.54 -20.76
N ASN A 304 21.06 -7.46 -20.51
CA ASN A 304 22.28 -7.23 -19.73
C ASN A 304 22.00 -6.63 -18.33
N LEU A 305 20.96 -7.13 -17.66
CA LEU A 305 20.61 -6.74 -16.29
C LEU A 305 21.23 -7.70 -15.27
N GLU A 306 21.74 -7.16 -14.17
CA GLU A 306 22.18 -7.96 -13.03
C GLU A 306 20.94 -8.55 -12.30
N ILE A 307 20.93 -9.87 -12.11
CA ILE A 307 19.86 -10.59 -11.44
C ILE A 307 20.42 -11.65 -10.49
N ILE A 308 19.93 -11.63 -9.25
CA ILE A 308 20.25 -12.60 -8.21
C ILE A 308 18.96 -13.36 -7.89
N SER A 309 18.99 -14.69 -8.04
CA SER A 309 17.85 -15.56 -7.72
C SER A 309 18.10 -16.31 -6.42
N PHE A 310 17.26 -16.06 -5.41
CA PHE A 310 17.39 -16.59 -4.05
C PHE A 310 16.09 -17.29 -3.61
N ASP A 311 16.12 -18.61 -3.45
CA ASP A 311 14.95 -19.34 -2.94
C ASP A 311 14.77 -19.13 -1.43
N PHE A 312 14.01 -18.09 -1.07
CA PHE A 312 13.77 -17.75 0.33
C PHE A 312 13.10 -18.90 1.12
N HIS A 313 12.20 -19.69 0.51
CA HIS A 313 11.50 -20.75 1.23
C HIS A 313 12.42 -21.92 1.55
N ALA A 314 13.26 -22.31 0.59
CA ALA A 314 14.22 -23.38 0.80
C ALA A 314 15.36 -22.94 1.73
N GLN A 315 15.83 -21.70 1.59
CA GLN A 315 17.01 -21.21 2.30
C GLN A 315 16.70 -20.69 3.70
N CYS A 316 15.52 -20.11 3.93
CA CYS A 316 15.08 -19.61 5.24
C CYS A 316 14.05 -20.51 5.94
N SER A 317 14.07 -21.81 5.62
CA SER A 317 13.14 -22.78 6.21
C SER A 317 13.32 -22.85 7.74
N ARG A 318 12.22 -23.03 8.49
CA ARG A 318 12.22 -23.08 9.97
C ARG A 318 12.75 -21.82 10.67
N ALA A 319 12.67 -20.65 10.02
CA ALA A 319 13.15 -19.38 10.56
C ALA A 319 14.68 -19.33 10.79
N ASP A 320 15.45 -20.11 10.02
CA ASP A 320 16.91 -19.99 9.96
C ASP A 320 17.29 -18.93 8.91
N PHE A 321 17.72 -17.76 9.38
CA PHE A 321 18.08 -16.62 8.51
C PHE A 321 19.58 -16.49 8.30
N SER A 322 20.38 -17.46 8.72
CA SER A 322 21.83 -17.46 8.51
C SER A 322 22.23 -17.29 7.04
N LYS A 323 21.42 -17.83 6.13
CA LYS A 323 21.62 -17.74 4.67
C LYS A 323 21.26 -16.39 4.06
N LEU A 324 20.57 -15.51 4.78
CA LEU A 324 20.39 -14.14 4.31
C LEU A 324 21.72 -13.39 4.20
N LYS A 325 22.70 -13.76 5.03
CA LYS A 325 24.05 -13.21 4.95
C LYS A 325 24.71 -13.49 3.60
N LEU A 326 24.46 -14.66 3.01
CA LEU A 326 24.98 -14.99 1.67
C LEU A 326 24.41 -14.04 0.60
N LEU A 327 23.10 -13.74 0.68
CA LEU A 327 22.46 -12.78 -0.22
C LEU A 327 22.99 -11.35 0.04
N GLU A 328 23.21 -10.99 1.29
CA GLU A 328 23.83 -9.71 1.66
C GLU A 328 25.24 -9.57 1.06
N ASP A 329 26.06 -10.61 1.17
CA ASP A 329 27.42 -10.64 0.63
C ASP A 329 27.41 -10.52 -0.91
N GLU A 330 26.46 -11.18 -1.59
CA GLU A 330 26.31 -11.12 -3.06
C GLU A 330 25.84 -9.72 -3.55
N VAL A 331 25.01 -9.04 -2.77
CA VAL A 331 24.46 -7.71 -3.10
C VAL A 331 25.40 -6.57 -2.68
N SER A 332 26.31 -6.82 -1.73
CA SER A 332 27.22 -5.81 -1.16
C SER A 332 28.02 -5.02 -2.21
N PRO A 333 28.62 -5.64 -3.25
CA PRO A 333 29.35 -4.90 -4.29
C PRO A 333 28.47 -3.88 -5.03
N PHE A 334 27.19 -4.22 -5.26
CA PHE A 334 26.25 -3.31 -5.89
C PHE A 334 25.89 -2.14 -4.98
N LEU A 335 25.66 -2.39 -3.69
CA LEU A 335 25.37 -1.34 -2.70
C LEU A 335 26.51 -0.33 -2.59
N THR A 336 27.76 -0.81 -2.54
CA THR A 336 28.94 0.07 -2.51
C THR A 336 29.11 0.88 -3.80
N ARG A 337 28.78 0.29 -4.96
CA ARG A 337 28.88 0.95 -6.27
C ARG A 337 27.81 2.03 -6.48
N MET A 338 26.55 1.73 -6.14
CA MET A 338 25.40 2.62 -6.43
C MET A 338 25.11 3.64 -5.33
N ARG A 339 25.67 3.40 -4.13
CA ARG A 339 25.63 4.26 -2.94
C ARG A 339 24.21 4.78 -2.61
N TYR A 340 24.14 5.88 -1.87
CA TYR A 340 22.93 6.58 -1.47
C TYR A 340 23.07 8.08 -1.81
N THR A 341 21.94 8.78 -1.88
CA THR A 341 21.93 10.24 -2.08
C THR A 341 22.30 10.93 -0.77
N ILE A 342 23.21 11.89 -0.80
CA ILE A 342 23.59 12.69 0.37
C ILE A 342 23.84 14.14 -0.02
N GLY A 343 23.32 15.07 0.78
CA GLY A 343 23.59 16.48 0.59
C GLY A 343 22.84 17.38 1.56
N LYS A 344 23.09 18.68 1.43
CA LYS A 344 22.20 19.68 1.99
C LYS A 344 21.06 19.93 1.00
N LYS A 345 19.95 20.51 1.47
CA LYS A 345 18.79 20.81 0.64
C LYS A 345 19.14 21.59 -0.65
N GLU A 346 20.13 22.47 -0.58
CA GLU A 346 20.56 23.38 -1.66
C GLU A 346 21.69 22.81 -2.53
N ALA A 347 22.38 21.78 -2.06
CA ALA A 347 23.55 21.23 -2.75
C ALA A 347 23.73 19.76 -2.41
N LEU A 348 23.52 18.90 -3.41
CA LEU A 348 23.87 17.49 -3.32
C LEU A 348 25.39 17.31 -3.37
N LYS A 349 25.90 16.46 -2.48
CA LYS A 349 27.27 15.95 -2.56
C LYS A 349 27.35 14.73 -3.47
N GLN A 350 26.30 13.91 -3.46
CA GLN A 350 26.22 12.67 -4.22
C GLN A 350 24.76 12.26 -4.42
N SER A 351 24.47 11.58 -5.54
CA SER A 351 23.18 10.97 -5.83
C SER A 351 23.31 9.45 -5.92
N GLN A 352 22.29 8.73 -5.48
CA GLN A 352 22.12 7.31 -5.76
C GLN A 352 21.96 7.09 -7.28
N SER A 353 22.78 6.20 -7.85
CA SER A 353 22.86 5.97 -9.30
C SER A 353 22.31 4.63 -9.77
N GLY A 354 21.74 3.84 -8.86
CA GLY A 354 21.14 2.55 -9.16
C GLY A 354 20.13 2.12 -8.10
N ILE A 355 19.39 1.05 -8.38
CA ILE A 355 18.26 0.61 -7.55
C ILE A 355 18.25 -0.89 -7.35
N ILE A 356 17.97 -1.33 -6.13
CA ILE A 356 17.63 -2.73 -5.87
C ILE A 356 16.13 -2.90 -6.06
N ARG A 357 15.76 -3.75 -7.00
CA ARG A 357 14.38 -4.16 -7.24
C ARG A 357 14.16 -5.57 -6.69
N THR A 358 13.44 -5.66 -5.58
CA THR A 358 13.03 -6.95 -5.00
C THR A 358 11.70 -7.40 -5.56
N ASN A 359 11.58 -8.68 -5.89
CA ASN A 359 10.31 -9.26 -6.29
C ASN A 359 10.07 -10.59 -5.59
N CYS A 360 8.79 -10.88 -5.39
CA CYS A 360 8.35 -12.15 -4.84
C CYS A 360 6.97 -12.48 -5.39
N LEU A 361 6.74 -13.75 -5.72
CA LEU A 361 5.43 -14.18 -6.20
C LEU A 361 4.36 -14.10 -5.10
N ASP A 362 4.75 -14.46 -3.87
CA ASP A 362 3.83 -14.63 -2.77
C ASP A 362 4.40 -14.13 -1.44
N ASN A 363 3.62 -13.27 -0.82
CA ASN A 363 3.85 -12.55 0.43
C ASN A 363 4.79 -11.35 0.31
N LEU A 364 4.29 -10.26 0.89
CA LEU A 364 5.04 -9.05 1.18
C LEU A 364 6.11 -9.32 2.26
N ASP A 365 5.91 -10.36 3.08
CA ASP A 365 6.75 -10.63 4.24
C ASP A 365 8.21 -10.96 3.82
N ARG A 366 8.41 -11.74 2.75
CA ARG A 366 9.74 -12.08 2.20
C ARG A 366 10.48 -10.86 1.67
N THR A 367 9.79 -10.05 0.87
CA THR A 367 10.40 -8.83 0.30
C THR A 367 10.70 -7.82 1.40
N ASN A 368 9.84 -7.68 2.41
CA ASN A 368 10.09 -6.78 3.53
C ASN A 368 11.32 -7.19 4.34
N VAL A 369 11.49 -8.48 4.63
CA VAL A 369 12.69 -8.98 5.34
C VAL A 369 13.97 -8.63 4.57
N VAL A 370 13.99 -8.90 3.26
CA VAL A 370 15.17 -8.62 2.42
C VAL A 370 15.41 -7.11 2.27
N GLN A 371 14.37 -6.29 2.09
CA GLN A 371 14.51 -4.83 2.04
C GLN A 371 15.00 -4.24 3.38
N THR A 372 14.56 -4.80 4.50
CA THR A 372 15.01 -4.40 5.85
C THR A 372 16.50 -4.70 6.03
N MET A 373 16.97 -5.84 5.54
CA MET A 373 18.39 -6.23 5.57
C MET A 373 19.25 -5.23 4.79
N PHE A 374 18.90 -4.94 3.54
CA PHE A 374 19.63 -3.94 2.73
C PHE A 374 19.61 -2.55 3.38
N ALA A 375 18.46 -2.15 3.92
CA ALA A 375 18.32 -0.89 4.64
C ALA A 375 19.22 -0.82 5.88
N SER A 376 19.29 -1.90 6.67
CA SER A 376 20.13 -2.02 7.86
C SER A 376 21.62 -1.92 7.50
N ARG A 377 22.05 -2.52 6.38
CA ARG A 377 23.42 -2.42 5.91
C ARG A 377 23.80 -1.01 5.46
N MET A 378 22.85 -0.30 4.84
CA MET A 378 23.07 1.05 4.32
C MET A 378 22.94 2.14 5.38
N VAL A 379 22.11 1.95 6.40
CA VAL A 379 21.83 3.00 7.40
C VAL A 379 23.09 3.35 8.20
N THR A 380 23.98 2.40 8.49
CA THR A 380 25.23 2.68 9.20
C THR A 380 26.12 3.62 8.39
N SER A 381 26.30 3.33 7.10
CA SER A 381 27.03 4.20 6.16
C SER A 381 26.39 5.58 6.00
N MET A 382 25.05 5.66 6.06
CA MET A 382 24.29 6.92 5.96
C MET A 382 24.40 7.79 7.22
N ILE A 383 24.59 7.20 8.41
CA ILE A 383 24.74 7.92 9.68
C ILE A 383 26.13 8.54 9.76
N THR A 384 27.18 7.75 9.46
CA THR A 384 28.58 8.20 9.58
C THR A 384 29.09 8.95 8.36
N ASN A 385 28.35 8.94 7.25
CA ASN A 385 28.78 9.44 5.95
C ASN A 385 30.08 8.78 5.45
N ARG A 386 30.27 7.49 5.74
CA ARG A 386 31.46 6.69 5.39
C ARG A 386 31.03 5.47 4.57
N ASP A 387 31.84 5.10 3.59
CA ASP A 387 31.50 4.00 2.67
C ASP A 387 31.48 2.63 3.37
N GLU A 388 32.28 2.44 4.41
CA GLU A 388 32.32 1.19 5.18
C GLU A 388 32.51 1.46 6.68
N THR A 389 31.58 0.95 7.48
CA THR A 389 31.71 0.86 8.93
C THR A 389 31.81 -0.62 9.30
N ALA A 390 32.84 -0.99 10.08
CA ALA A 390 32.91 -2.32 10.68
C ALA A 390 31.82 -2.52 11.74
N GLU A 391 31.35 -1.40 12.31
CA GLU A 391 30.26 -1.32 13.28
C GLU A 391 28.93 -1.65 12.62
N LYS A 392 28.18 -2.53 13.27
CA LYS A 392 26.88 -3.00 12.81
C LYS A 392 25.77 -2.30 13.56
N LEU A 393 24.59 -2.24 12.95
CA LEU A 393 23.42 -1.69 13.63
C LEU A 393 23.07 -2.49 14.90
N GLU A 394 23.36 -3.79 14.90
CA GLU A 394 23.21 -4.69 16.05
C GLU A 394 23.89 -4.19 17.32
N ASP A 395 25.00 -3.45 17.18
CA ASP A 395 25.81 -2.95 18.30
C ASP A 395 25.13 -1.78 19.03
N TYR A 396 24.03 -1.24 18.49
CA TYR A 396 23.23 -0.15 19.07
C TYR A 396 21.79 -0.60 19.36
N PRO A 397 21.55 -1.32 20.47
CA PRO A 397 20.27 -2.00 20.74
C PRO A 397 19.04 -1.07 20.73
N HIS A 398 19.18 0.16 21.23
CA HIS A 398 18.08 1.12 21.31
C HIS A 398 17.59 1.55 19.92
N PHE A 399 18.51 2.03 19.07
CA PHE A 399 18.14 2.42 17.70
C PHE A 399 17.75 1.20 16.87
N HIS A 400 18.47 0.09 16.99
CA HIS A 400 18.14 -1.15 16.29
C HIS A 400 16.72 -1.66 16.61
N PHE A 401 16.29 -1.58 17.87
CA PHE A 401 14.91 -1.93 18.26
C PHE A 401 13.88 -0.99 17.60
N LYS A 402 14.14 0.32 17.59
CA LYS A 402 13.26 1.30 16.93
C LYS A 402 13.18 1.07 15.41
N PHE A 403 14.33 0.85 14.78
CA PHE A 403 14.44 0.52 13.36
C PHE A 403 13.61 -0.73 13.01
N LYS A 404 13.76 -1.82 13.76
CA LYS A 404 12.98 -3.05 13.57
C LYS A 404 11.48 -2.85 13.72
N ASN A 405 11.06 -2.07 14.70
CA ASN A 405 9.63 -1.78 14.88
C ASN A 405 9.06 -0.95 13.73
N ILE A 406 9.79 0.05 13.23
CA ILE A 406 9.37 0.84 12.07
C ILE A 406 9.22 -0.05 10.82
N TRP A 407 10.18 -0.95 10.57
CA TRP A 407 10.10 -1.88 9.44
C TRP A 407 9.02 -2.96 9.59
N ALA A 408 8.68 -3.35 10.82
CA ALA A 408 7.56 -4.24 11.10
C ALA A 408 6.21 -3.54 10.86
N ASP A 409 6.06 -2.30 11.32
CA ASP A 409 4.84 -1.51 11.11
C ASP A 409 4.66 -1.18 9.62
N HIS A 410 5.75 -0.89 8.91
CA HIS A 410 5.77 -0.78 7.45
C HIS A 410 5.22 -2.04 6.77
N ALA A 411 5.69 -3.23 7.18
CA ALA A 411 5.21 -4.50 6.63
C ALA A 411 3.71 -4.68 6.87
N ASP A 412 3.24 -4.41 8.08
CA ASP A 412 1.84 -4.54 8.46
C ASP A 412 0.93 -3.62 7.64
N ILE A 413 1.30 -2.35 7.49
CA ILE A 413 0.51 -1.37 6.76
C ILE A 413 0.44 -1.73 5.27
N ILE A 414 1.57 -2.03 4.64
CA ILE A 414 1.56 -2.37 3.21
C ILE A 414 0.85 -3.72 2.97
N SER A 415 0.90 -4.66 3.92
CA SER A 415 0.16 -5.92 3.84
C SER A 415 -1.35 -5.68 3.82
N LYS A 416 -1.85 -4.76 4.67
CA LYS A 416 -3.29 -4.43 4.73
C LYS A 416 -3.79 -3.83 3.40
N GLN A 417 -2.97 -3.00 2.76
CA GLN A 417 -3.27 -2.43 1.45
C GLN A 417 -3.49 -3.52 0.38
N TYR A 418 -2.63 -4.53 0.37
CA TYR A 418 -2.58 -5.58 -0.65
C TYR A 418 -3.52 -6.76 -0.38
N SER A 419 -3.60 -7.22 0.87
CA SER A 419 -4.25 -8.49 1.25
C SER A 419 -5.37 -8.36 2.28
N GLY A 420 -5.66 -7.15 2.78
CA GLY A 420 -6.70 -6.92 3.77
C GLY A 420 -6.34 -7.34 5.21
N THR A 421 -5.18 -7.94 5.42
CA THR A 421 -4.67 -8.31 6.76
C THR A 421 -3.27 -7.78 7.04
N GLY A 422 -2.86 -7.79 8.32
CA GLY A 422 -1.47 -7.51 8.73
C GLY A 422 -0.46 -8.49 8.15
N ALA A 423 0.84 -8.19 8.27
CA ALA A 423 1.90 -9.04 7.76
C ALA A 423 1.93 -10.38 8.53
N LEU A 424 2.48 -11.43 7.91
CA LEU A 424 2.83 -12.64 8.68
C LEU A 424 4.24 -12.47 9.19
N ASN A 425 4.54 -13.13 10.32
CA ASN A 425 5.86 -13.04 10.97
C ASN A 425 6.23 -11.63 11.48
N THR A 426 5.26 -10.73 11.73
CA THR A 426 5.53 -9.40 12.29
C THR A 426 6.32 -9.49 13.61
N LEU A 427 6.05 -10.51 14.45
CA LEU A 427 6.81 -10.74 15.67
C LEU A 427 8.27 -11.11 15.40
N PHE A 428 8.53 -11.88 14.35
CA PHE A 428 9.89 -12.21 13.94
C PHE A 428 10.64 -10.95 13.48
N THR A 429 10.01 -10.08 12.67
CA THR A 429 10.62 -8.80 12.28
C THR A 429 10.95 -7.93 13.50
N ARG A 430 10.07 -7.92 14.52
CA ARG A 430 10.28 -7.14 15.76
C ARG A 430 11.36 -7.71 16.68
N THR A 431 11.42 -9.04 16.83
CA THR A 431 12.18 -9.68 17.93
C THR A 431 13.26 -10.67 17.48
N GLY A 432 13.28 -11.02 16.19
CA GLY A 432 14.12 -12.10 15.65
C GLY A 432 13.73 -13.50 16.14
N LYS A 433 12.60 -13.65 16.85
CA LYS A 433 12.13 -14.92 17.40
C LYS A 433 10.64 -15.13 17.10
N THR A 434 10.23 -16.39 17.01
CA THR A 434 8.82 -16.78 16.89
C THR A 434 8.37 -17.43 18.20
N ASN A 435 7.13 -17.17 18.64
CA ASN A 435 6.52 -17.82 19.80
C ASN A 435 5.22 -18.56 19.41
N LYS A 436 4.74 -19.46 20.27
CA LYS A 436 3.53 -20.28 19.99
C LYS A 436 2.27 -19.43 19.76
N MET A 437 2.14 -18.29 20.45
CA MET A 437 1.01 -17.37 20.26
C MET A 437 1.04 -16.67 18.90
N SER A 438 2.22 -16.22 18.45
CA SER A 438 2.43 -15.66 17.10
C SER A 438 2.12 -16.69 16.04
N ALA A 439 2.57 -17.93 16.21
CA ALA A 439 2.25 -19.00 15.26
C ALA A 439 0.73 -19.25 15.13
N ILE A 440 -0.04 -19.08 16.21
CA ILE A 440 -1.51 -19.14 16.17
C ILE A 440 -2.09 -17.91 15.47
N ALA A 441 -1.61 -16.71 15.79
CA ALA A 441 -2.04 -15.48 15.13
C ALA A 441 -1.74 -15.50 13.61
N ASP A 442 -0.60 -16.04 13.20
CA ASP A 442 -0.20 -16.22 11.81
C ASP A 442 -1.13 -17.22 11.09
N LYS A 443 -1.59 -18.28 11.77
CA LYS A 443 -2.60 -19.21 11.23
C LYS A 443 -3.96 -18.53 11.03
N ILE A 444 -4.42 -17.75 12.00
CA ILE A 444 -5.68 -16.99 11.90
C ILE A 444 -5.59 -15.97 10.75
N THR A 445 -4.46 -15.27 10.65
CA THR A 445 -4.19 -14.31 9.57
C THR A 445 -4.18 -15.01 8.21
N SER A 446 -3.59 -16.20 8.11
CA SER A 446 -3.58 -17.00 6.87
C SER A 446 -4.98 -17.45 6.45
N ALA A 447 -5.82 -17.88 7.40
CA ALA A 447 -7.22 -18.23 7.13
C ALA A 447 -8.04 -17.01 6.70
N THR A 448 -7.84 -15.87 7.37
CA THR A 448 -8.49 -14.60 7.02
C THR A 448 -8.09 -14.14 5.62
N ARG A 449 -6.79 -14.23 5.27
CA ARG A 449 -6.31 -13.96 3.91
C ARG A 449 -6.97 -14.89 2.90
N TYR A 450 -7.06 -16.18 3.16
CA TYR A 450 -7.73 -17.12 2.23
C TYR A 450 -9.18 -16.71 1.96
N TYR A 451 -9.91 -16.32 3.00
CA TYR A 451 -11.29 -15.85 2.86
C TYR A 451 -11.36 -14.55 2.05
N GLN A 452 -10.60 -13.51 2.43
CA GLN A 452 -10.60 -12.22 1.74
C GLN A 452 -10.23 -12.36 0.27
N ASN A 453 -9.15 -13.10 -0.02
CA ASN A 453 -8.64 -13.37 -1.36
C ASN A 453 -9.67 -14.01 -2.31
N ASN A 454 -10.56 -14.87 -1.79
CA ASN A 454 -11.56 -15.55 -2.61
C ASN A 454 -12.93 -14.85 -2.61
N TYR A 455 -13.29 -14.12 -1.56
CA TYR A 455 -14.68 -13.74 -1.32
C TYR A 455 -14.93 -12.26 -0.98
N CYS A 456 -13.88 -11.44 -0.84
CA CYS A 456 -14.02 -9.98 -0.60
C CYS A 456 -13.11 -9.12 -1.48
N ASP A 457 -12.05 -9.71 -2.03
CA ASP A 457 -11.04 -8.99 -2.79
C ASP A 457 -11.56 -8.48 -4.16
N GLY A 458 -12.69 -9.01 -4.66
CA GLY A 458 -13.37 -8.48 -5.84
C GLY A 458 -13.99 -7.12 -5.56
N TYR A 459 -14.81 -7.04 -4.51
CA TYR A 459 -15.40 -5.78 -4.02
C TYR A 459 -14.33 -4.72 -3.71
N LYS A 460 -13.22 -5.12 -3.09
CA LYS A 460 -12.10 -4.21 -2.79
C LYS A 460 -11.32 -3.78 -4.03
N GLN A 461 -11.22 -4.65 -5.04
CA GLN A 461 -10.61 -4.28 -6.33
C GLN A 461 -11.45 -3.21 -7.04
N ASP A 462 -12.75 -3.41 -7.10
CA ASP A 462 -13.69 -2.45 -7.69
C ASP A 462 -13.62 -1.09 -6.97
N ALA A 463 -13.47 -1.09 -5.64
CA ALA A 463 -13.26 0.12 -4.86
C ALA A 463 -11.98 0.89 -5.23
N TYR A 464 -10.86 0.19 -5.49
CA TYR A 464 -9.64 0.83 -6.01
C TYR A 464 -9.88 1.42 -7.39
N ASP A 465 -10.58 0.70 -8.26
CA ASP A 465 -10.79 1.12 -9.65
C ASP A 465 -11.69 2.38 -9.73
N ILE A 466 -12.67 2.53 -8.84
CA ILE A 466 -13.46 3.77 -8.69
C ILE A 466 -12.59 4.92 -8.20
N LEU A 467 -11.86 4.74 -7.10
CA LEU A 467 -11.10 5.83 -6.47
C LEU A 467 -9.95 6.34 -7.35
N LEU A 468 -9.34 5.45 -8.14
CA LEU A 468 -8.24 5.77 -9.04
C LEU A 468 -8.70 6.19 -10.45
N GLY A 469 -10.01 6.14 -10.73
CA GLY A 469 -10.60 6.54 -12.01
C GLY A 469 -10.39 5.54 -13.13
N ASN A 470 -10.01 4.29 -12.82
CA ASN A 470 -9.96 3.19 -13.81
C ASN A 470 -11.38 2.78 -14.24
N PHE A 471 -12.35 2.94 -13.35
CA PHE A 471 -13.78 2.79 -13.63
C PHE A 471 -14.53 4.05 -13.20
N ARG A 472 -15.50 4.46 -14.00
CA ARG A 472 -16.27 5.70 -13.82
C ARG A 472 -17.75 5.37 -13.69
N PRO A 473 -18.28 5.26 -12.45
CA PRO A 473 -19.62 4.74 -12.24
C PRO A 473 -20.73 5.51 -12.95
N TYR A 474 -20.60 6.83 -13.08
CA TYR A 474 -21.57 7.67 -13.78
C TYR A 474 -21.71 7.38 -15.29
N GLU A 475 -20.77 6.64 -15.90
CA GLU A 475 -20.87 6.17 -17.28
C GLU A 475 -21.69 4.86 -17.38
N HIS A 476 -21.98 4.23 -16.23
CA HIS A 476 -22.62 2.91 -16.13
C HIS A 476 -23.65 2.88 -14.96
N PRO A 477 -24.78 3.61 -15.07
CA PRO A 477 -25.71 3.83 -13.95
C PRO A 477 -26.44 2.57 -13.47
N ASP A 478 -26.55 1.53 -14.29
CA ASP A 478 -27.22 0.27 -13.95
C ASP A 478 -26.35 -0.68 -13.11
N TRP A 479 -25.11 -0.29 -12.83
CA TRP A 479 -24.16 -1.15 -12.16
C TRP A 479 -24.39 -1.21 -10.65
N TYR A 480 -24.39 -2.43 -10.10
CA TYR A 480 -24.30 -2.67 -8.66
C TYR A 480 -23.56 -3.99 -8.38
N HIS A 481 -22.77 -4.02 -7.31
CA HIS A 481 -22.06 -5.21 -6.91
C HIS A 481 -22.98 -6.15 -6.10
N SER A 482 -23.22 -7.37 -6.58
CA SER A 482 -24.00 -8.36 -5.82
C SER A 482 -23.24 -8.79 -4.56
N GLN A 483 -23.82 -8.61 -3.37
CA GLN A 483 -23.23 -9.06 -2.10
C GLN A 483 -23.83 -10.38 -1.60
N THR A 484 -24.07 -11.35 -2.50
CA THR A 484 -24.60 -12.68 -2.16
C THR A 484 -23.81 -13.36 -1.04
N ASN A 485 -22.48 -13.23 -1.03
CA ASN A 485 -21.63 -13.82 -0.01
C ASN A 485 -21.82 -13.21 1.39
N LYS A 486 -22.19 -11.93 1.51
CA LYS A 486 -22.42 -11.27 2.81
C LYS A 486 -23.62 -11.87 3.53
N PHE A 487 -24.70 -12.12 2.80
CA PHE A 487 -25.89 -12.77 3.35
C PHE A 487 -25.58 -14.20 3.79
N VAL A 488 -24.88 -14.98 2.96
CA VAL A 488 -24.43 -16.34 3.30
C VAL A 488 -23.60 -16.32 4.59
N MET A 489 -22.66 -15.40 4.74
CA MET A 489 -21.87 -15.25 5.96
C MET A 489 -22.68 -14.83 7.17
N MET A 490 -23.63 -13.92 7.00
CA MET A 490 -24.54 -13.53 8.10
C MET A 490 -25.27 -14.76 8.63
N TYR A 491 -25.90 -15.55 7.76
CA TYR A 491 -26.57 -16.79 8.14
C TYR A 491 -25.62 -17.80 8.80
N ILE A 492 -24.37 -17.89 8.34
CA ILE A 492 -23.35 -18.74 8.96
C ILE A 492 -23.01 -18.27 10.37
N THR A 493 -22.73 -16.97 10.55
CA THR A 493 -22.37 -16.42 11.87
C THR A 493 -23.50 -16.59 12.87
N THR A 494 -24.75 -16.34 12.46
CA THR A 494 -25.92 -16.59 13.30
C THR A 494 -26.10 -18.07 13.61
N SER A 495 -25.84 -18.96 12.64
CA SER A 495 -25.93 -20.41 12.84
C SER A 495 -24.85 -20.94 13.79
N MET A 496 -23.62 -20.40 13.71
CA MET A 496 -22.52 -20.75 14.61
C MET A 496 -22.78 -20.27 16.03
N VAL A 497 -23.26 -19.03 16.20
CA VAL A 497 -23.67 -18.51 17.51
C VAL A 497 -24.80 -19.36 18.09
N ALA A 498 -25.78 -19.74 17.28
CA ALA A 498 -26.86 -20.64 17.70
C ALA A 498 -26.33 -22.02 18.12
N LEU A 499 -25.37 -22.59 17.38
CA LEU A 499 -24.70 -23.85 17.71
C LEU A 499 -23.97 -23.79 19.05
N VAL A 500 -23.25 -22.70 19.32
CA VAL A 500 -22.56 -22.49 20.60
C VAL A 500 -23.57 -22.28 21.74
N ALA A 501 -24.61 -21.49 21.53
CA ALA A 501 -25.67 -21.30 22.53
C ALA A 501 -26.38 -22.63 22.86
N LEU A 502 -26.66 -23.43 21.83
CA LEU A 502 -27.25 -24.75 21.98
C LEU A 502 -26.31 -25.71 22.72
N SER A 503 -25.00 -25.62 22.51
CA SER A 503 -24.05 -26.48 23.22
C SER A 503 -24.01 -26.16 24.71
N PHE A 504 -24.05 -24.88 25.10
CA PHE A 504 -24.18 -24.49 26.51
C PHE A 504 -25.50 -24.96 27.14
N TYR A 505 -26.60 -24.92 26.38
CA TYR A 505 -27.89 -25.42 26.85
C TYR A 505 -27.90 -26.94 27.08
N LEU A 506 -27.22 -27.69 26.21
CA LEU A 506 -27.17 -29.16 26.26
C LEU A 506 -26.10 -29.72 27.21
N TYR A 507 -25.17 -28.88 27.67
CA TYR A 507 -24.08 -29.27 28.58
C TYR A 507 -24.52 -30.02 29.85
N PRO A 508 -25.64 -29.69 30.52
CA PRO A 508 -26.10 -30.43 31.70
C PRO A 508 -26.63 -31.83 31.39
N VAL A 509 -26.96 -32.10 30.12
CA VAL A 509 -27.69 -33.32 29.69
C VAL A 509 -26.77 -34.29 28.95
N ILE A 510 -25.77 -33.79 28.22
CA ILE A 510 -24.91 -34.57 27.34
C ILE A 510 -23.47 -34.56 27.87
N PRO A 511 -22.78 -35.71 27.94
CA PRO A 511 -21.37 -35.76 28.31
C PRO A 511 -20.51 -34.84 27.43
N LEU A 512 -19.62 -34.06 28.06
CA LEU A 512 -18.77 -33.07 27.38
C LEU A 512 -18.03 -33.61 26.14
N PRO A 513 -17.47 -34.84 26.11
CA PRO A 513 -16.81 -35.36 24.91
C PRO A 513 -17.76 -35.54 23.72
N VAL A 514 -19.00 -35.96 23.98
CA VAL A 514 -20.03 -36.16 22.96
C VAL A 514 -20.51 -34.82 22.43
N LEU A 515 -20.71 -33.84 23.32
CA LEU A 515 -21.07 -32.48 22.96
C LEU A 515 -20.00 -31.81 22.08
N LEU A 516 -18.72 -31.96 22.44
CA LEU A 516 -17.60 -31.42 21.67
C LEU A 516 -17.53 -32.06 20.27
N LEU A 517 -17.72 -33.38 20.18
CA LEU A 517 -17.76 -34.08 18.90
C LEU A 517 -18.93 -33.60 18.03
N MET A 518 -20.13 -33.45 18.60
CA MET A 518 -21.31 -32.94 17.87
C MET A 518 -21.10 -31.52 17.34
N VAL A 519 -20.57 -30.62 18.16
CA VAL A 519 -20.25 -29.25 17.73
C VAL A 519 -19.22 -29.28 16.60
N LEU A 520 -18.19 -30.12 16.70
CA LEU A 520 -17.15 -30.23 15.67
C LEU A 520 -17.71 -30.75 14.34
N VAL A 521 -18.57 -31.78 14.38
CA VAL A 521 -19.22 -32.35 13.18
C VAL A 521 -20.19 -31.35 12.54
N LEU A 522 -21.04 -30.70 13.33
CA LEU A 522 -21.99 -29.69 12.82
C LEU A 522 -21.25 -28.47 12.26
N THR A 523 -20.17 -28.06 12.91
CA THR A 523 -19.27 -27.02 12.42
C THR A 523 -18.66 -27.42 11.08
N PHE A 524 -18.16 -28.66 10.96
CA PHE A 524 -17.60 -29.18 9.71
C PHE A 524 -18.63 -29.25 8.59
N ILE A 525 -19.86 -29.73 8.87
CA ILE A 525 -20.95 -29.78 7.89
C ILE A 525 -21.30 -28.36 7.43
N LEU A 526 -21.41 -27.41 8.36
CA LEU A 526 -21.72 -26.02 8.02
C LEU A 526 -20.62 -25.38 7.17
N LEU A 527 -19.35 -25.65 7.50
CA LEU A 527 -18.19 -25.23 6.70
C LEU A 527 -18.15 -25.89 5.31
N PHE A 528 -18.57 -27.16 5.21
CA PHE A 528 -18.65 -27.89 3.93
C PHE A 528 -19.75 -27.33 3.02
N ILE A 529 -20.96 -27.11 3.58
CA ILE A 529 -22.07 -26.46 2.87
C ILE A 529 -21.67 -25.04 2.47
N MET A 530 -21.00 -24.30 3.37
CA MET A 530 -20.47 -22.96 3.10
C MET A 530 -19.53 -22.95 1.90
N ASN A 531 -18.57 -23.87 1.81
CA ASN A 531 -17.65 -23.94 0.66
C ASN A 531 -18.36 -24.24 -0.67
N ARG A 532 -19.55 -24.86 -0.62
CA ARG A 532 -20.39 -25.11 -1.80
C ARG A 532 -21.29 -23.92 -2.16
N LEU A 533 -21.69 -23.09 -1.20
CA LEU A 533 -22.57 -21.94 -1.42
C LEU A 533 -21.82 -20.64 -1.70
N LEU A 534 -20.61 -20.47 -1.15
CA LEU A 534 -19.81 -19.27 -1.38
C LEU A 534 -19.29 -19.24 -2.82
N VAL A 535 -19.64 -18.18 -3.54
CA VAL A 535 -19.17 -17.93 -4.90
C VAL A 535 -17.92 -17.07 -4.83
N ILE A 536 -16.91 -17.37 -5.63
CA ILE A 536 -15.71 -16.52 -5.72
C ILE A 536 -16.14 -15.11 -6.09
N ASP A 537 -15.75 -14.15 -5.28
CA ASP A 537 -16.03 -12.74 -5.47
C ASP A 537 -15.13 -12.19 -6.57
N ARG A 538 -15.70 -11.93 -7.74
CA ARG A 538 -14.98 -11.42 -8.90
C ARG A 538 -15.20 -9.91 -9.00
N PRO A 539 -14.13 -9.12 -9.22
CA PRO A 539 -14.29 -7.72 -9.58
C PRO A 539 -15.19 -7.63 -10.80
N GLN A 540 -16.09 -6.66 -10.81
CA GLN A 540 -17.06 -6.51 -11.88
C GLN A 540 -16.55 -5.59 -13.00
N PHE A 541 -15.47 -4.84 -12.74
CA PHE A 541 -14.89 -3.89 -13.71
C PHE A 541 -13.68 -4.42 -14.48
N SER A 542 -13.14 -5.60 -14.11
CA SER A 542 -11.83 -6.10 -14.56
C SER A 542 -11.84 -7.02 -15.77
#